data_AF-A0A9X5C522-F1
#
_entry.id   AF-A0A9X5C522-F1
#
_cell.length_a   1.000
_cell.length_b   1.000
_cell.length_c   1.000
_cell.angle_alpha   90.00
_cell.angle_beta   90.00
_cell.angle_gamma   90.00
#
_symmetry.space_group_name_H-M   'P 1'
#
loop_
_entity.id
_entity.type
_entity.pdbx_description
1 polymer ?
#
loop_
_entity_poly.entity_id
_entity_poly.type
_entity_poly.pdbx_seq_one_letter_code
_entity_poly.pdbx_strand_id
1 'polypeptide(L)'
;MATGILGAGYIANVHAEVLKAMGIHISTVVDADGEKAEAFAKSHGIERWGTDPQMVLSDEIGTVHLCTPPNLHYEMVKTLLSHKKNVLCEKPLCFENKEAEELAELAKTSGMVCAVNFNVRFHMACQKAREIVASKEFGRVNLVHGVYLQEFHAFPTPMGWRYDEKLSGKMRAVTEIGTHWLDIAEYISGRKITKVAADFGKFYPERYLDEGTMYPDSDNGRVKEKIMVYSEDAAVVNLKFDNGAIGAVVLSEVSQGRVNRLSLEVTGEKENLWWNSEENNMLHTASKGRGVNTEVFGFGNGFMDTFRELMNCFYQDVWQRGCSENPVYPTFEEGKNIVKLCNAMYESAGSNGRWVTV
;
A
#
# COMPACT_ATOMS: atom_id res chain seq x y z
N MET A 1 22.68 -1.25 -15.48
CA MET A 1 21.36 -1.67 -15.98
C MET A 1 20.42 -0.49 -15.79
N ALA A 2 19.60 -0.19 -16.79
CA ALA A 2 18.62 0.87 -16.72
C ALA A 2 17.35 0.42 -15.98
N THR A 3 16.53 1.39 -15.58
CA THR A 3 15.20 1.17 -15.00
C THR A 3 14.11 1.58 -15.98
N GLY A 4 13.05 0.77 -16.07
CA GLY A 4 11.81 1.10 -16.77
C GLY A 4 10.68 1.42 -15.80
N ILE A 5 9.73 2.25 -16.22
CA ILE A 5 8.49 2.53 -15.47
C ILE A 5 7.29 2.13 -16.33
N LEU A 6 6.37 1.34 -15.75
CA LEU A 6 5.05 1.08 -16.32
C LEU A 6 4.02 1.91 -15.55
N GLY A 7 3.30 2.79 -16.22
CA GLY A 7 2.40 3.80 -15.66
C GLY A 7 3.05 5.19 -15.56
N ALA A 8 2.30 6.23 -15.92
CA ALA A 8 2.73 7.64 -15.91
C ALA A 8 1.83 8.52 -15.00
N GLY A 9 1.15 7.90 -14.03
CA GLY A 9 0.27 8.59 -13.07
C GLY A 9 1.01 9.34 -11.95
N TYR A 10 0.26 9.79 -10.95
CA TYR A 10 0.79 10.50 -9.78
C TYR A 10 1.91 9.70 -9.07
N ILE A 11 1.67 8.42 -8.80
CA ILE A 11 2.62 7.60 -8.04
C ILE A 11 3.91 7.33 -8.81
N ALA A 12 3.82 7.21 -10.15
CA ALA A 12 5.00 7.10 -11.01
C ALA A 12 5.89 8.34 -10.92
N ASN A 13 5.31 9.54 -10.74
CA ASN A 13 6.10 10.76 -10.55
C ASN A 13 6.93 10.69 -9.25
N VAL A 14 6.33 10.19 -8.16
CA VAL A 14 7.05 9.97 -6.90
C VAL A 14 8.21 8.98 -7.12
N HIS A 15 7.98 7.88 -7.85
CA HIS A 15 9.02 6.93 -8.17
C HIS A 15 10.15 7.55 -8.99
N ALA A 16 9.82 8.29 -10.05
CA ALA A 16 10.82 8.91 -10.91
C ALA A 16 11.68 9.95 -10.18
N GLU A 17 11.07 10.81 -9.36
CA GLU A 17 11.80 11.79 -8.55
C GLU A 17 12.77 11.11 -7.57
N VAL A 18 12.32 10.06 -6.88
CA VAL A 18 13.14 9.31 -5.95
C VAL A 18 14.29 8.59 -6.65
N LEU A 19 14.01 7.89 -7.76
CA LEU A 19 15.01 7.19 -8.57
C LEU A 19 16.10 8.16 -9.06
N LYS A 20 15.71 9.33 -9.57
CA LYS A 20 16.67 10.37 -9.98
C LYS A 20 17.51 10.90 -8.83
N ALA A 21 16.90 11.16 -7.68
CA ALA A 21 17.61 11.62 -6.49
C ALA A 21 18.63 10.58 -6.01
N MET A 22 18.38 9.29 -6.24
CA MET A 22 19.31 8.18 -5.98
C MET A 22 20.37 8.00 -7.09
N GLY A 23 20.32 8.77 -8.18
CA GLY A 23 21.21 8.62 -9.33
C GLY A 23 20.91 7.39 -10.19
N ILE A 24 19.71 6.83 -10.10
CA ILE A 24 19.28 5.67 -10.88
C ILE A 24 18.73 6.13 -12.23
N HIS A 25 19.33 5.63 -13.31
CA HIS A 25 18.94 5.99 -14.67
C HIS A 25 17.61 5.33 -15.08
N ILE A 26 16.64 6.15 -15.47
CA ILE A 26 15.34 5.73 -16.02
C ILE A 26 15.41 5.89 -17.55
N SER A 27 15.41 4.77 -18.29
CA SER A 27 15.57 4.81 -19.75
C SER A 27 14.25 4.81 -20.51
N THR A 28 13.18 4.32 -19.87
CA THR A 28 11.91 4.03 -20.54
C THR A 28 10.72 4.24 -19.63
N VAL A 29 9.68 4.93 -20.10
CA VAL A 29 8.35 4.97 -19.47
C VAL A 29 7.29 4.48 -20.46
N VAL A 30 6.31 3.72 -19.98
CA VAL A 30 5.17 3.29 -20.80
C VAL A 30 3.88 3.60 -20.06
N ASP A 31 2.89 4.14 -20.76
CA ASP A 31 1.52 4.28 -20.28
C ASP A 31 0.54 3.94 -21.41
N ALA A 32 -0.66 3.46 -21.10
CA ALA A 32 -1.68 3.21 -22.11
C ALA A 32 -2.08 4.49 -22.87
N ASP A 33 -1.90 5.65 -22.23
CA ASP A 33 -2.10 6.97 -22.80
C ASP A 33 -0.75 7.55 -23.28
N GLY A 34 -0.59 7.63 -24.61
CA GLY A 34 0.65 8.10 -25.23
C GLY A 34 0.99 9.56 -24.91
N GLU A 35 -0.02 10.42 -24.72
CA GLU A 35 0.21 11.82 -24.34
C GLU A 35 0.73 11.92 -22.91
N LYS A 36 0.20 11.11 -21.98
CA LYS A 36 0.73 11.01 -20.61
C LYS A 36 2.14 10.47 -20.59
N ALA A 37 2.42 9.41 -21.36
CA ALA A 37 3.77 8.84 -21.45
C ALA A 37 4.77 9.87 -21.97
N GLU A 38 4.42 10.63 -23.01
CA GLU A 38 5.26 11.70 -23.56
C GLU A 38 5.46 12.85 -22.56
N ALA A 39 4.39 13.34 -21.95
CA ALA A 39 4.46 14.42 -20.97
C ALA A 39 5.33 14.05 -19.76
N PHE A 40 5.17 12.83 -19.25
CA PHE A 40 5.98 12.28 -18.18
C PHE A 40 7.45 12.13 -18.59
N ALA A 41 7.72 11.60 -19.79
CA ALA A 41 9.08 11.47 -20.27
C ALA A 41 9.79 12.82 -20.39
N LYS A 42 9.09 13.85 -20.90
CA LYS A 42 9.62 15.22 -21.01
C LYS A 42 9.87 15.84 -19.64
N SER A 43 8.92 15.76 -18.71
CA SER A 43 9.11 16.32 -17.36
C SER A 43 10.26 15.63 -16.64
N HIS A 44 10.48 14.34 -16.93
CA HIS A 44 11.49 13.55 -16.28
C HIS A 44 12.83 13.42 -17.02
N GLY A 45 12.95 13.90 -18.26
CA GLY A 45 14.15 13.71 -19.07
C GLY A 45 14.41 12.24 -19.42
N ILE A 46 13.36 11.45 -19.64
CA ILE A 46 13.44 10.03 -20.01
C ILE A 46 13.53 9.90 -21.53
N GLU A 47 14.49 9.12 -22.01
CA GLU A 47 14.85 9.05 -23.43
C GLU A 47 13.80 8.38 -24.30
N ARG A 48 13.08 7.39 -23.75
CA ARG A 48 12.10 6.59 -24.50
C ARG A 48 10.76 6.54 -23.80
N TRP A 49 9.71 6.69 -24.58
CA TRP A 49 8.34 6.54 -24.13
C TRP A 49 7.46 5.91 -25.20
N GLY A 50 6.35 5.33 -24.78
CA GLY A 50 5.39 4.76 -25.69
C GLY A 50 4.21 4.12 -24.96
N THR A 51 3.41 3.39 -25.73
CA THR A 51 2.22 2.70 -25.23
C THR A 51 2.35 1.18 -25.22
N ASP A 52 3.45 0.65 -25.76
CA ASP A 52 3.72 -0.78 -25.81
C ASP A 52 4.50 -1.23 -24.56
N PRO A 53 3.89 -2.06 -23.68
CA PRO A 53 4.57 -2.56 -22.49
C PRO A 53 5.77 -3.46 -22.81
N GLN A 54 5.92 -3.98 -24.04
CA GLN A 54 7.11 -4.73 -24.44
C GLN A 54 8.39 -3.88 -24.41
N MET A 55 8.28 -2.54 -24.48
CA MET A 55 9.44 -1.64 -24.44
C MET A 55 10.26 -1.79 -23.15
N VAL A 56 9.67 -2.18 -22.03
CA VAL A 56 10.43 -2.39 -20.77
C VAL A 56 11.12 -3.75 -20.70
N LEU A 57 10.92 -4.63 -21.68
CA LEU A 57 11.53 -5.96 -21.73
C LEU A 57 12.92 -5.98 -22.36
N SER A 58 13.37 -4.87 -22.96
CA SER A 58 14.71 -4.71 -23.54
C SER A 58 15.82 -5.18 -22.60
N ASP A 59 16.87 -5.79 -23.13
CA ASP A 59 18.01 -6.34 -22.37
C ASP A 59 18.77 -5.29 -21.55
N GLU A 60 18.69 -4.01 -21.92
CA GLU A 60 19.34 -2.93 -21.17
C GLU A 60 18.61 -2.58 -19.86
N ILE A 61 17.32 -2.93 -19.76
CA ILE A 61 16.47 -2.68 -18.59
C ILE A 61 16.57 -3.90 -17.68
N GLY A 62 17.09 -3.68 -16.47
CA GLY A 62 17.23 -4.73 -15.45
C GLY A 62 16.17 -4.69 -14.35
N THR A 63 15.50 -3.54 -14.20
CA THR A 63 14.53 -3.29 -13.13
C THR A 63 13.32 -2.55 -13.69
N VAL A 64 12.12 -2.94 -13.28
CA VAL A 64 10.88 -2.26 -13.65
C VAL A 64 10.11 -1.84 -12.41
N HIS A 65 9.75 -0.55 -12.35
CA HIS A 65 8.79 -0.02 -11.39
C HIS A 65 7.40 -0.11 -12.02
N LEU A 66 6.54 -0.92 -11.41
CA LEU A 66 5.18 -1.17 -11.89
C LEU A 66 4.21 -0.29 -11.11
N CYS A 67 3.80 0.81 -11.74
CA CYS A 67 2.98 1.90 -11.19
C CYS A 67 1.61 1.99 -11.89
N THR A 68 1.13 0.88 -12.45
CA THR A 68 -0.16 0.78 -13.14
C THR A 68 -1.30 0.53 -12.14
N PRO A 69 -2.58 0.55 -12.57
CA PRO A 69 -3.66 0.08 -11.73
C PRO A 69 -3.54 -1.42 -11.41
N PRO A 70 -4.04 -1.88 -10.24
CA PRO A 70 -3.72 -3.20 -9.70
C PRO A 70 -4.26 -4.38 -10.53
N ASN A 71 -5.29 -4.17 -11.36
CA ASN A 71 -5.82 -5.19 -12.27
C ASN A 71 -4.78 -5.67 -13.29
N LEU A 72 -3.74 -4.88 -13.57
CA LEU A 72 -2.69 -5.22 -14.52
C LEU A 72 -1.48 -5.89 -13.87
N HIS A 73 -1.36 -5.85 -12.53
CA HIS A 73 -0.15 -6.27 -11.84
C HIS A 73 0.19 -7.75 -12.11
N TYR A 74 -0.79 -8.64 -12.01
CA TYR A 74 -0.57 -10.08 -12.15
C TYR A 74 0.09 -10.46 -13.48
N GLU A 75 -0.52 -10.09 -14.61
CA GLU A 75 0.01 -10.44 -15.93
C GLU A 75 1.32 -9.71 -16.25
N MET A 76 1.45 -8.44 -15.85
CA MET A 76 2.68 -7.67 -16.06
C MET A 76 3.84 -8.25 -15.26
N VAL A 77 3.66 -8.55 -13.97
CA VAL A 77 4.70 -9.15 -13.13
C VAL A 77 5.15 -10.49 -13.71
N LYS A 78 4.23 -11.37 -14.11
CA LYS A 78 4.59 -12.66 -14.74
C LYS A 78 5.45 -12.47 -15.98
N THR A 79 5.08 -11.52 -16.82
CA THR A 79 5.83 -11.17 -18.03
C THR A 79 7.21 -10.61 -17.71
N LEU A 80 7.32 -9.74 -16.71
CA LEU A 80 8.59 -9.16 -16.26
C LEU A 80 9.54 -10.23 -15.70
N LEU A 81 9.04 -11.14 -14.86
CA LEU A 81 9.84 -12.20 -14.27
C LEU A 81 10.30 -13.24 -15.31
N SER A 82 9.48 -13.54 -16.32
CA SER A 82 9.89 -14.43 -17.42
C SER A 82 11.04 -13.85 -18.26
N HIS A 83 11.19 -12.52 -18.28
CA HIS A 83 12.28 -11.79 -18.92
C HIS A 83 13.39 -11.37 -17.94
N LYS A 84 13.44 -12.00 -16.76
CA LYS A 84 14.49 -11.77 -15.75
C LYS A 84 14.64 -10.30 -15.36
N LYS A 85 13.51 -9.61 -15.15
CA LYS A 85 13.48 -8.24 -14.61
C LYS A 85 13.27 -8.28 -13.10
N ASN A 86 13.99 -7.43 -12.37
CA ASN A 86 13.64 -7.11 -10.98
C ASN A 86 12.39 -6.22 -10.97
N VAL A 87 11.52 -6.37 -9.97
CA VAL A 87 10.21 -5.71 -9.96
C VAL A 87 9.96 -5.02 -8.62
N LEU A 88 9.71 -3.71 -8.66
CA LEU A 88 9.11 -2.97 -7.55
C LEU A 88 7.68 -2.62 -7.96
N CYS A 89 6.72 -3.31 -7.34
CA CYS A 89 5.30 -3.26 -7.69
C CYS A 89 4.54 -2.36 -6.72
N GLU A 90 3.65 -1.51 -7.24
CA GLU A 90 2.66 -0.83 -6.42
C GLU A 90 1.70 -1.80 -5.74
N LYS A 91 1.07 -1.33 -4.66
CA LYS A 91 0.07 -2.11 -3.93
C LYS A 91 -1.36 -1.91 -4.47
N PRO A 92 -2.31 -2.81 -4.14
CA PRO A 92 -2.06 -4.19 -3.72
C PRO A 92 -1.33 -5.00 -4.80
N LEU A 93 -0.69 -6.10 -4.40
CA LEU A 93 0.08 -6.94 -5.33
C LEU A 93 -0.78 -7.46 -6.50
N CYS A 94 -2.01 -7.89 -6.21
CA CYS A 94 -3.07 -8.28 -7.15
C CYS A 94 -4.39 -8.38 -6.36
N PHE A 95 -5.46 -8.90 -6.98
CA PHE A 95 -6.75 -9.05 -6.31
C PHE A 95 -6.99 -10.46 -5.79
N GLU A 96 -6.63 -11.49 -6.55
CA GLU A 96 -7.02 -12.86 -6.21
C GLU A 96 -5.94 -13.58 -5.39
N ASN A 97 -6.38 -14.40 -4.42
CA ASN A 97 -5.46 -15.18 -3.57
C ASN A 97 -4.54 -16.09 -4.38
N LYS A 98 -5.09 -16.75 -5.41
CA LYS A 98 -4.35 -17.68 -6.27
C LYS A 98 -3.29 -16.96 -7.10
N GLU A 99 -3.61 -15.78 -7.62
CA GLU A 99 -2.66 -14.93 -8.35
C GLU A 99 -1.51 -14.52 -7.42
N ALA A 100 -1.83 -14.07 -6.21
CA ALA A 100 -0.82 -13.63 -5.24
C ALA A 100 0.12 -14.77 -4.81
N GLU A 101 -0.43 -15.98 -4.64
CA GLU A 101 0.35 -17.21 -4.37
C GLU A 101 1.30 -17.53 -5.53
N GLU A 102 0.82 -17.46 -6.77
CA GLU A 102 1.64 -17.71 -7.95
C GLU A 102 2.76 -16.66 -8.09
N LEU A 103 2.47 -15.38 -7.88
CA LEU A 103 3.47 -14.31 -7.95
C LEU A 103 4.55 -14.46 -6.87
N ALA A 104 4.18 -14.81 -5.63
CA ALA A 104 5.15 -15.03 -4.57
C ALA A 104 6.07 -16.22 -4.88
N GLU A 105 5.54 -17.32 -5.42
CA GLU A 105 6.33 -18.48 -5.81
C GLU A 105 7.23 -18.18 -7.03
N LEU A 106 6.73 -17.42 -8.01
CA LEU A 106 7.53 -16.96 -9.14
C LEU A 106 8.67 -16.04 -8.68
N ALA A 107 8.41 -15.09 -7.78
CA ALA A 107 9.45 -14.24 -7.22
C ALA A 107 10.56 -15.09 -6.57
N LYS A 108 10.17 -16.05 -5.73
CA LYS A 108 11.10 -16.96 -5.04
C LYS A 108 11.94 -17.81 -5.99
N THR A 109 11.35 -18.31 -7.08
CA THR A 109 12.02 -19.24 -8.01
C THR A 109 12.72 -18.54 -9.18
N SER A 110 12.37 -17.29 -9.48
CA SER A 110 12.92 -16.55 -10.63
C SER A 110 14.38 -16.15 -10.46
N GLY A 111 14.84 -16.02 -9.20
CA GLY A 111 16.13 -15.43 -8.83
C GLY A 111 16.14 -13.89 -8.90
N MET A 112 15.01 -13.25 -9.18
CA MET A 112 14.87 -11.80 -9.29
C MET A 112 14.46 -11.16 -7.95
N VAL A 113 14.85 -9.91 -7.76
CA VAL A 113 14.47 -9.11 -6.61
C VAL A 113 13.07 -8.54 -6.83
N CYS A 114 12.14 -8.84 -5.93
CA CYS A 114 10.73 -8.46 -6.04
C CYS A 114 10.24 -7.82 -4.74
N ALA A 115 9.69 -6.61 -4.84
CA ALA A 115 9.16 -5.85 -3.70
C ALA A 115 7.78 -5.27 -3.97
N VAL A 116 6.96 -5.19 -2.93
CA VAL A 116 5.71 -4.42 -2.94
C VAL A 116 5.93 -3.09 -2.23
N ASN A 117 5.39 -2.00 -2.77
CA ASN A 117 5.58 -0.67 -2.24
C ASN A 117 4.72 -0.38 -0.99
N PHE A 118 5.01 -1.05 0.13
CA PHE A 118 4.52 -0.64 1.44
C PHE A 118 5.51 0.32 2.09
N ASN A 119 5.61 1.55 1.55
CA ASN A 119 6.57 2.56 1.98
C ASN A 119 6.39 3.01 3.44
N VAL A 120 5.17 3.02 3.99
CA VAL A 120 4.87 3.60 5.31
C VAL A 120 5.77 3.07 6.43
N ARG A 121 6.13 1.78 6.40
CA ARG A 121 7.02 1.18 7.41
C ARG A 121 8.38 1.89 7.50
N PHE A 122 8.82 2.56 6.42
CA PHE A 122 10.09 3.28 6.35
C PHE A 122 10.07 4.67 6.98
N HIS A 123 8.98 5.11 7.61
CA HIS A 123 9.06 6.24 8.53
C HIS A 123 10.04 5.91 9.66
N MET A 124 10.93 6.84 10.02
CA MET A 124 11.93 6.63 11.08
C MET A 124 11.28 6.22 12.40
N ALA A 125 10.15 6.84 12.76
CA ALA A 125 9.36 6.48 13.93
C ALA A 125 8.82 5.03 13.86
N CYS A 126 8.47 4.53 12.67
CA CYS A 126 7.99 3.16 12.49
C CYS A 126 9.14 2.13 12.59
N GLN A 127 10.32 2.45 12.06
CA GLN A 127 11.54 1.65 12.25
C GLN A 127 11.89 1.57 13.74
N LYS A 128 11.86 2.71 14.44
CA LYS A 128 12.10 2.76 15.88
C LYS A 128 11.05 1.99 16.68
N ALA A 129 9.78 2.08 16.28
CA ALA A 129 8.70 1.34 16.91
C ALA A 129 8.91 -0.17 16.80
N ARG A 130 9.33 -0.67 15.64
CA ARG A 130 9.68 -2.09 15.45
C ARG A 130 10.79 -2.53 16.40
N GLU A 131 11.85 -1.73 16.56
CA GLU A 131 12.94 -2.04 17.50
C GLU A 131 12.45 -2.14 18.94
N ILE A 132 11.63 -1.17 19.37
CA ILE A 132 11.08 -1.13 20.74
C ILE A 132 10.20 -2.35 20.98
N VAL A 133 9.27 -2.66 20.07
CA VAL A 133 8.35 -3.79 20.23
C VAL A 133 9.10 -5.13 20.22
N ALA A 134 10.21 -5.24 19.48
CA ALA A 134 11.05 -6.43 19.46
C ALA A 134 11.90 -6.63 20.74
N SER A 135 12.00 -5.60 21.59
CA SER A 135 12.80 -5.64 22.82
C SER A 135 12.16 -6.52 23.91
N LYS A 136 12.97 -7.01 24.86
CA LYS A 136 12.47 -7.81 26.00
C LYS A 136 11.73 -6.95 27.03
N GLU A 137 11.99 -5.65 26.98
CA GLU A 137 11.46 -4.60 27.81
C GLU A 137 10.00 -4.32 27.46
N PHE A 138 9.59 -4.45 26.19
CA PHE A 138 8.21 -4.31 25.76
C PHE A 138 7.33 -5.48 26.21
N GLY A 139 7.90 -6.69 26.22
CA GLY A 139 7.23 -7.93 26.60
C GLY A 139 6.31 -8.49 25.51
N ARG A 140 5.40 -9.39 25.88
CA ARG A 140 4.49 -10.02 24.90
C ARG A 140 3.48 -9.00 24.37
N VAL A 141 3.32 -8.92 23.05
CA VAL A 141 2.26 -8.13 22.40
C VAL A 141 0.89 -8.72 22.77
N ASN A 142 -0.01 -7.87 23.28
CA ASN A 142 -1.36 -8.25 23.72
C ASN A 142 -2.47 -7.64 22.86
N LEU A 143 -2.29 -6.38 22.41
CA LEU A 143 -3.28 -5.63 21.65
C LEU A 143 -2.60 -4.81 20.54
N VAL A 144 -3.18 -4.82 19.34
CA VAL A 144 -2.74 -4.00 18.20
C VAL A 144 -3.97 -3.33 17.58
N HIS A 145 -4.07 -2.01 17.64
CA HIS A 145 -5.26 -1.31 17.12
C HIS A 145 -4.95 0.06 16.54
N GLY A 146 -5.90 0.63 15.81
CA GLY A 146 -5.70 1.93 15.19
C GLY A 146 -6.73 2.25 14.13
N VAL A 147 -6.38 3.21 13.27
CA VAL A 147 -7.23 3.65 12.17
C VAL A 147 -6.41 3.98 10.94
N TYR A 148 -7.05 3.95 9.77
CA TYR A 148 -6.59 4.70 8.61
C TYR A 148 -7.77 5.53 8.10
N LEU A 149 -7.69 6.85 8.28
CA LEU A 149 -8.74 7.80 7.91
C LEU A 149 -8.24 8.77 6.84
N GLN A 150 -9.04 8.92 5.79
CA GLN A 150 -8.90 9.89 4.71
C GLN A 150 -10.25 10.53 4.40
N GLU A 151 -10.22 11.69 3.75
CA GLU A 151 -11.38 12.40 3.22
C GLU A 151 -11.47 12.34 1.70
N PHE A 152 -10.57 11.59 1.03
CA PHE A 152 -10.42 11.57 -0.43
C PHE A 152 -11.70 11.27 -1.21
N HIS A 153 -12.65 10.57 -0.59
CA HIS A 153 -13.93 10.20 -1.18
C HIS A 153 -15.13 10.81 -0.45
N ALA A 154 -14.89 11.74 0.47
CA ALA A 154 -15.95 12.58 1.03
C ALA A 154 -16.49 13.52 -0.06
N PHE A 155 -17.81 13.76 -0.05
CA PHE A 155 -18.46 14.58 -1.06
C PHE A 155 -18.26 16.09 -0.85
N PRO A 156 -18.22 16.89 -1.93
CA PRO A 156 -18.16 16.46 -3.33
C PRO A 156 -16.79 15.89 -3.70
N THR A 157 -16.74 14.81 -4.50
CA THR A 157 -15.50 14.10 -4.86
C THR A 157 -15.37 13.96 -6.37
N PRO A 158 -14.17 14.07 -6.96
CA PRO A 158 -13.99 13.77 -8.37
C PRO A 158 -14.27 12.29 -8.67
N MET A 159 -14.76 12.01 -9.87
CA MET A 159 -14.78 10.65 -10.44
C MET A 159 -13.36 10.19 -10.76
N GLY A 160 -13.09 8.90 -10.59
CA GLY A 160 -11.79 8.31 -10.88
C GLY A 160 -11.85 6.79 -11.03
N TRP A 161 -10.74 6.21 -11.47
CA TRP A 161 -10.62 4.77 -11.75
C TRP A 161 -10.88 3.87 -10.54
N ARG A 162 -10.76 4.41 -9.32
CA ARG A 162 -11.03 3.72 -8.04
C ARG A 162 -12.48 3.31 -7.81
N TYR A 163 -13.39 3.87 -8.62
CA TYR A 163 -14.79 3.45 -8.63
C TYR A 163 -15.09 2.44 -9.73
N ASP A 164 -14.15 2.18 -10.65
CA ASP A 164 -14.27 1.15 -11.68
C ASP A 164 -13.77 -0.19 -11.12
N GLU A 165 -14.70 -1.10 -10.89
CA GLU A 165 -14.42 -2.45 -10.38
C GLU A 165 -13.44 -3.23 -11.28
N LYS A 166 -13.41 -2.96 -12.59
CA LYS A 166 -12.48 -3.63 -13.51
C LYS A 166 -11.03 -3.22 -13.28
N LEU A 167 -10.81 -1.99 -12.78
CA LEU A 167 -9.48 -1.43 -12.55
C LEU A 167 -9.04 -1.56 -11.09
N SER A 168 -9.99 -1.39 -10.15
CA SER A 168 -9.73 -1.29 -8.70
C SER A 168 -10.18 -2.52 -7.89
N GLY A 169 -10.92 -3.43 -8.51
CA GLY A 169 -11.47 -4.61 -7.85
C GLY A 169 -12.74 -4.29 -7.04
N LYS A 170 -13.16 -5.25 -6.23
CA LYS A 170 -14.44 -5.22 -5.48
C LYS A 170 -14.40 -4.42 -4.17
N MET A 171 -13.20 -4.06 -3.75
CA MET A 171 -12.91 -3.39 -2.48
C MET A 171 -12.28 -2.04 -2.77
N ARG A 172 -12.38 -1.11 -1.82
CA ARG A 172 -11.74 0.21 -1.93
C ARG A 172 -11.01 0.59 -0.65
N ALA A 173 -11.70 0.97 0.42
CA ALA A 173 -11.01 1.34 1.66
C ALA A 173 -10.08 0.21 2.18
N VAL A 174 -10.47 -1.06 2.02
CA VAL A 174 -9.64 -2.22 2.43
C VAL A 174 -8.39 -2.38 1.56
N THR A 175 -8.54 -2.34 0.23
CA THR A 175 -7.43 -2.57 -0.71
C THR A 175 -6.53 -1.33 -0.87
N GLU A 176 -7.11 -0.14 -0.82
CA GLU A 176 -6.42 1.12 -0.99
C GLU A 176 -5.61 1.52 0.25
N ILE A 177 -6.26 1.71 1.39
CA ILE A 177 -5.60 2.17 2.61
C ILE A 177 -5.40 1.05 3.64
N GLY A 178 -6.31 0.07 3.68
CA GLY A 178 -6.22 -1.05 4.61
C GLY A 178 -4.95 -1.88 4.42
N THR A 179 -4.48 -2.05 3.18
CA THR A 179 -3.24 -2.78 2.89
C THR A 179 -2.01 -2.17 3.59
N HIS A 180 -1.88 -0.84 3.61
CA HIS A 180 -0.82 -0.15 4.35
C HIS A 180 -0.96 -0.34 5.87
N TRP A 181 -2.18 -0.29 6.41
CA TRP A 181 -2.40 -0.46 7.84
C TRP A 181 -2.09 -1.89 8.29
N LEU A 182 -2.51 -2.89 7.50
CA LEU A 182 -2.23 -4.29 7.77
C LEU A 182 -0.72 -4.59 7.71
N ASP A 183 -0.05 -4.04 6.69
CA ASP A 183 1.39 -4.13 6.53
C ASP A 183 2.14 -3.58 7.75
N ILE A 184 1.85 -2.35 8.15
CA ILE A 184 2.55 -1.72 9.27
C ILE A 184 2.19 -2.35 10.62
N ALA A 185 0.97 -2.89 10.77
CA ALA A 185 0.58 -3.63 11.98
C ALA A 185 1.38 -4.92 12.13
N GLU A 186 1.51 -5.74 11.07
CA GLU A 186 2.36 -6.94 11.11
C GLU A 186 3.84 -6.58 11.25
N TYR A 187 4.27 -5.51 10.57
CA TYR A 187 5.63 -5.01 10.68
C TYR A 187 5.93 -4.56 12.12
N ILE A 188 5.29 -3.54 12.68
CA ILE A 188 5.66 -3.02 14.00
C ILE A 188 5.49 -4.08 15.10
N SER A 189 4.40 -4.85 15.08
CA SER A 189 4.16 -5.88 16.10
C SER A 189 5.09 -7.10 15.99
N GLY A 190 5.62 -7.37 14.79
CA GLY A 190 6.32 -8.61 14.47
C GLY A 190 5.43 -9.85 14.60
N ARG A 191 4.11 -9.70 14.55
CA ARG A 191 3.11 -10.77 14.66
C ARG A 191 2.31 -10.89 13.37
N LYS A 192 1.90 -12.11 13.01
CA LYS A 192 1.03 -12.35 11.86
C LYS A 192 -0.43 -12.32 12.22
N ILE A 193 -1.26 -11.69 11.40
CA ILE A 193 -2.72 -11.75 11.52
C ILE A 193 -3.19 -13.10 10.98
N THR A 194 -4.01 -13.81 11.74
CA THR A 194 -4.46 -15.17 11.42
C THR A 194 -5.97 -15.29 11.26
N LYS A 195 -6.74 -14.37 11.85
CA LYS A 195 -8.20 -14.32 11.68
C LYS A 195 -8.70 -12.89 11.64
N VAL A 196 -9.73 -12.65 10.84
CA VAL A 196 -10.39 -11.36 10.70
C VAL A 196 -11.91 -11.51 10.81
N ALA A 197 -12.58 -10.51 11.36
CA ALA A 197 -14.02 -10.33 11.29
C ALA A 197 -14.30 -8.87 10.94
N ALA A 198 -14.91 -8.64 9.78
CA ALA A 198 -15.06 -7.33 9.15
C ALA A 198 -16.53 -7.00 8.86
N ASP A 199 -16.87 -5.72 9.02
CA ASP A 199 -18.11 -5.10 8.58
C ASP A 199 -17.78 -3.93 7.65
N PHE A 200 -18.45 -3.86 6.49
CA PHE A 200 -18.20 -2.85 5.47
C PHE A 200 -19.32 -1.80 5.43
N GLY A 201 -18.94 -0.53 5.46
CA GLY A 201 -19.83 0.62 5.29
C GLY A 201 -19.90 1.05 3.83
N LYS A 202 -21.11 1.04 3.26
CA LYS A 202 -21.42 1.56 1.91
C LYS A 202 -22.52 2.61 2.07
N PHE A 203 -22.14 3.86 2.24
CA PHE A 203 -23.07 4.89 2.69
C PHE A 203 -23.87 5.51 1.56
N TYR A 204 -23.26 5.61 0.37
CA TYR A 204 -23.88 6.15 -0.84
C TYR A 204 -23.59 5.23 -2.03
N PRO A 205 -24.32 4.10 -2.14
CA PRO A 205 -24.17 3.16 -3.26
C PRO A 205 -24.66 3.77 -4.58
N GLU A 206 -25.65 4.67 -4.50
CA GLU A 206 -26.08 5.50 -5.62
C GLU A 206 -25.42 6.87 -5.50
N ARG A 207 -24.74 7.30 -6.56
CA ARG A 207 -24.05 8.61 -6.64
C ARG A 207 -24.47 9.33 -7.90
N TYR A 208 -24.34 10.65 -7.89
CA TYR A 208 -24.76 11.50 -8.98
C TYR A 208 -23.58 12.30 -9.54
N LEU A 209 -23.26 12.08 -10.82
CA LEU A 209 -22.15 12.72 -11.52
C LEU A 209 -22.60 13.97 -12.26
N ASP A 210 -21.87 15.05 -12.04
CA ASP A 210 -22.04 16.34 -12.69
C ASP A 210 -20.65 16.89 -13.04
N GLU A 211 -20.37 17.08 -14.34
CA GLU A 211 -19.09 17.60 -14.84
C GLU A 211 -17.84 16.93 -14.22
N GLY A 212 -17.86 15.60 -14.08
CA GLY A 212 -16.75 14.83 -13.52
C GLY A 212 -16.67 14.81 -11.98
N THR A 213 -17.60 15.49 -11.29
CA THR A 213 -17.70 15.53 -9.82
C THR A 213 -18.93 14.75 -9.35
N MET A 214 -18.76 13.91 -8.34
CA MET A 214 -19.83 13.13 -7.74
C MET A 214 -20.40 13.78 -6.49
N TYR A 215 -21.70 13.53 -6.29
CA TYR A 215 -22.53 14.02 -5.19
C TYR A 215 -23.36 12.86 -4.58
N PRO A 216 -23.79 12.98 -3.31
CA PRO A 216 -24.60 11.94 -2.66
C PRO A 216 -26.05 11.92 -3.15
N ASP A 217 -26.55 13.02 -3.69
CA ASP A 217 -27.93 13.19 -4.15
C ASP A 217 -28.03 13.99 -5.46
N SER A 218 -29.20 13.92 -6.10
CA SER A 218 -29.54 14.76 -7.25
C SER A 218 -29.96 16.14 -6.76
N ASP A 219 -29.10 17.14 -6.94
CA ASP A 219 -29.34 18.51 -6.52
C ASP A 219 -30.57 19.13 -7.22
N ASN A 220 -31.69 19.24 -6.49
CA ASN A 220 -32.90 20.01 -6.81
C ASN A 220 -33.38 19.98 -8.29
N GLY A 221 -33.30 18.83 -8.96
CA GLY A 221 -33.86 18.64 -10.30
C GLY A 221 -32.93 18.93 -11.49
N ARG A 222 -31.62 19.13 -11.27
CA ARG A 222 -30.63 18.98 -12.36
C ARG A 222 -30.42 17.49 -12.64
N VAL A 223 -30.54 17.08 -13.91
CA VAL A 223 -30.27 15.70 -14.33
C VAL A 223 -28.77 15.45 -14.24
N LYS A 224 -28.35 14.79 -13.16
CA LYS A 224 -27.01 14.25 -12.99
C LYS A 224 -27.00 12.78 -13.40
N GLU A 225 -25.95 12.30 -14.05
CA GLU A 225 -25.80 10.89 -14.40
C GLU A 225 -25.72 10.05 -13.12
N LYS A 226 -26.58 9.04 -12.98
CA LYS A 226 -26.57 8.14 -11.83
C LYS A 226 -25.53 7.04 -12.02
N ILE A 227 -24.70 6.84 -11.01
CA ILE A 227 -23.62 5.84 -11.00
C ILE A 227 -23.76 4.96 -9.76
N MET A 228 -23.49 3.67 -9.94
CA MET A 228 -23.50 2.68 -8.87
C MET A 228 -22.08 2.40 -8.39
N VAL A 229 -21.85 2.53 -7.09
CA VAL A 229 -20.59 2.19 -6.44
C VAL A 229 -20.84 1.05 -5.44
N TYR A 230 -20.22 -0.09 -5.70
CA TYR A 230 -20.39 -1.30 -4.89
C TYR A 230 -19.31 -1.50 -3.83
N SER A 231 -18.15 -0.84 -3.97
CA SER A 231 -17.05 -0.92 -3.02
C SER A 231 -17.32 -0.12 -1.74
N GLU A 232 -16.73 -0.55 -0.63
CA GLU A 232 -16.91 0.06 0.68
C GLU A 232 -16.22 1.43 0.82
N ASP A 233 -16.92 2.37 1.48
CA ASP A 233 -16.40 3.68 1.90
C ASP A 233 -15.58 3.58 3.19
N ALA A 234 -15.90 2.59 4.02
CA ALA A 234 -15.27 2.34 5.30
C ALA A 234 -15.35 0.85 5.65
N ALA A 235 -14.46 0.40 6.54
CA ALA A 235 -14.50 -0.93 7.11
C ALA A 235 -14.13 -0.87 8.60
N VAL A 236 -14.82 -1.66 9.42
CA VAL A 236 -14.44 -1.92 10.81
C VAL A 236 -14.05 -3.38 10.91
N VAL A 237 -12.84 -3.66 11.40
CA VAL A 237 -12.28 -5.01 11.36
C VAL A 237 -11.70 -5.38 12.71
N ASN A 238 -12.12 -6.52 13.25
CA ASN A 238 -11.49 -7.19 14.39
C ASN A 238 -10.45 -8.21 13.92
N LEU A 239 -9.35 -8.34 14.65
CA LEU A 239 -8.18 -9.12 14.27
C LEU A 239 -7.77 -10.10 15.38
N LYS A 240 -7.22 -11.25 14.98
CA LYS A 240 -6.47 -12.16 15.88
C LYS A 240 -5.09 -12.43 15.31
N PHE A 241 -4.09 -12.45 16.17
CA PHE A 241 -2.70 -12.66 15.79
C PHE A 241 -2.21 -14.07 16.19
N ASP A 242 -1.11 -14.50 15.56
CA ASP A 242 -0.45 -15.80 15.75
C ASP A 242 -0.07 -16.10 17.21
N ASN A 243 0.27 -15.07 17.98
CA ASN A 243 0.66 -15.17 19.38
C ASN A 243 -0.54 -15.07 20.35
N GLY A 244 -1.77 -15.01 19.83
CA GLY A 244 -2.99 -14.84 20.60
C GLY A 244 -3.33 -13.40 20.99
N ALA A 245 -2.57 -12.40 20.53
CA ALA A 245 -3.00 -11.00 20.64
C ALA A 245 -4.29 -10.77 19.84
N ILE A 246 -5.04 -9.76 20.25
CA ILE A 246 -6.23 -9.29 19.54
C ILE A 246 -5.99 -7.89 18.99
N GLY A 247 -6.86 -7.43 18.09
CA GLY A 247 -6.73 -6.11 17.53
C GLY A 247 -7.98 -5.62 16.84
N ALA A 248 -7.95 -4.35 16.43
CA ALA A 248 -9.00 -3.75 15.62
C ALA A 248 -8.49 -2.59 14.77
N VAL A 249 -9.08 -2.41 13.59
CA VAL A 249 -8.83 -1.24 12.74
C VAL A 249 -10.13 -0.67 12.22
N VAL A 250 -10.20 0.67 12.15
CA VAL A 250 -11.21 1.39 11.39
C VAL A 250 -10.55 2.01 10.16
N LEU A 251 -11.05 1.65 8.99
CA LEU A 251 -10.65 2.20 7.70
C LEU A 251 -11.77 3.11 7.21
N SER A 252 -11.45 4.31 6.72
CA SER A 252 -12.45 5.22 6.17
C SER A 252 -11.81 6.16 5.16
N GLU A 253 -12.44 6.33 4.00
CA GLU A 253 -12.04 7.31 2.99
C GLU A 253 -13.03 8.49 2.89
N VAL A 254 -13.96 8.56 3.83
CA VAL A 254 -15.03 9.58 3.91
C VAL A 254 -14.99 10.35 5.23
N SER A 255 -13.86 10.29 5.96
CA SER A 255 -13.65 10.97 7.23
C SER A 255 -13.19 12.41 7.02
N GLN A 256 -14.14 13.33 6.91
CA GLN A 256 -13.88 14.76 6.67
C GLN A 256 -12.84 15.35 7.65
N GLY A 257 -11.91 16.14 7.11
CA GLY A 257 -10.82 16.77 7.85
C GLY A 257 -9.63 15.87 8.15
N ARG A 258 -9.63 14.60 7.70
CA ARG A 258 -8.47 13.71 7.75
C ARG A 258 -7.85 13.58 6.38
N VAL A 259 -6.62 14.04 6.24
CA VAL A 259 -5.94 14.02 4.94
C VAL A 259 -5.34 12.64 4.69
N ASN A 260 -4.57 12.12 5.64
CA ASN A 260 -3.87 10.84 5.51
C ASN A 260 -3.50 10.26 6.88
N ARG A 261 -4.48 10.07 7.77
CA ARG A 261 -4.27 9.65 9.16
C ARG A 261 -4.25 8.13 9.31
N LEU A 262 -3.07 7.54 9.14
CA LEU A 262 -2.75 6.20 9.60
C LEU A 262 -2.26 6.31 11.05
N SER A 263 -2.95 5.69 12.00
CA SER A 263 -2.46 5.52 13.36
C SER A 263 -2.42 4.06 13.77
N LEU A 264 -1.44 3.73 14.61
CA LEU A 264 -1.26 2.42 15.18
C LEU A 264 -0.86 2.56 16.65
N GLU A 265 -1.46 1.74 17.50
CA GLU A 265 -1.11 1.56 18.90
C GLU A 265 -0.89 0.08 19.18
N VAL A 266 0.20 -0.23 19.88
CA VAL A 266 0.61 -1.57 20.25
C VAL A 266 0.79 -1.60 21.75
N THR A 267 0.04 -2.47 22.42
CA THR A 267 0.14 -2.70 23.86
C THR A 267 0.87 -4.02 24.11
N GLY A 268 2.02 -3.92 24.76
CA GLY A 268 2.79 -5.03 25.31
C GLY A 268 2.37 -5.38 26.73
N GLU A 269 3.08 -6.34 27.31
CA GLU A 269 2.92 -6.73 28.72
C GLU A 269 3.44 -5.65 29.69
N LYS A 270 4.46 -4.91 29.26
CA LYS A 270 5.21 -3.99 30.12
C LYS A 270 5.14 -2.55 29.65
N GLU A 271 5.00 -2.33 28.35
CA GLU A 271 4.97 -1.01 27.72
C GLU A 271 3.86 -0.89 26.69
N ASN A 272 3.53 0.35 26.33
CA ASN A 272 2.60 0.71 25.27
C ASN A 272 3.30 1.69 24.33
N LEU A 273 2.98 1.64 23.05
CA LEU A 273 3.54 2.50 22.02
C LEU A 273 2.45 2.90 21.02
N TRP A 274 2.45 4.15 20.58
CA TRP A 274 1.58 4.59 19.49
C TRP A 274 2.25 5.61 18.58
N TRP A 275 1.79 5.63 17.34
CA TRP A 275 2.28 6.47 16.26
C TRP A 275 1.12 6.92 15.37
N ASN A 276 1.25 8.09 14.76
CA ASN A 276 0.32 8.59 13.77
C ASN A 276 1.05 9.31 12.62
N SER A 277 0.59 9.12 11.39
CA SER A 277 1.24 9.67 10.19
C SER A 277 1.02 11.17 9.97
N GLU A 278 0.04 11.79 10.63
CA GLU A 278 -0.15 13.26 10.58
C GLU A 278 0.90 13.99 11.43
N GLU A 279 1.45 13.30 12.44
CA GLU A 279 2.60 13.69 13.27
C GLU A 279 3.72 12.65 13.09
N ASN A 280 4.02 12.30 11.85
CA ASN A 280 4.89 11.17 11.47
C ASN A 280 6.26 11.13 12.18
N ASN A 281 6.78 12.29 12.60
CA ASN A 281 8.06 12.43 13.29
C ASN A 281 7.96 12.37 14.82
N MET A 282 6.81 11.96 15.38
CA MET A 282 6.62 11.74 16.81
C MET A 282 6.28 10.28 17.09
N LEU A 283 7.05 9.65 17.97
CA LEU A 283 6.74 8.32 18.50
C LEU A 283 6.51 8.42 20.00
N HIS A 284 5.40 7.85 20.47
CA HIS A 284 5.06 7.89 21.88
C HIS A 284 5.23 6.51 22.51
N THR A 285 5.78 6.49 23.72
CA THR A 285 5.87 5.31 24.56
C THR A 285 5.40 5.62 25.96
N ALA A 286 4.82 4.62 26.62
CA ALA A 286 4.39 4.74 28.01
C ALA A 286 4.52 3.41 28.74
N SER A 287 4.75 3.49 30.05
CA SER A 287 4.65 2.36 30.97
C SER A 287 3.85 2.77 32.20
N LYS A 288 3.27 1.79 32.89
CA LYS A 288 2.40 2.03 34.05
C LYS A 288 3.09 2.92 35.09
N GLY A 289 2.50 4.08 35.38
CA GLY A 289 2.98 5.01 36.40
C GLY A 289 4.18 5.88 35.99
N ARG A 290 4.63 5.85 34.72
CA ARG A 290 5.81 6.61 34.25
C ARG A 290 5.49 7.77 33.29
N GLY A 291 4.22 8.03 33.04
CA GLY A 291 3.79 9.07 32.09
C GLY A 291 4.07 8.70 30.62
N VAL A 292 3.86 9.66 29.73
CA VAL A 292 4.12 9.53 28.29
C VAL A 292 5.48 10.11 27.97
N ASN A 293 6.32 9.33 27.28
CA ASN A 293 7.53 9.79 26.64
C ASN A 293 7.26 9.99 25.15
N THR A 294 7.68 11.13 24.60
CA THR A 294 7.58 11.43 23.17
C THR A 294 8.98 11.58 22.59
N GLU A 295 9.37 10.66 21.73
CA GLU A 295 10.57 10.77 20.92
C GLU A 295 10.25 11.58 19.65
N VAL A 296 11.02 12.64 19.40
CA VAL A 296 10.83 13.54 18.26
C VAL A 296 12.01 13.39 17.30
N PHE A 297 11.71 12.97 16.07
CA PHE A 297 12.66 12.86 14.98
C PHE A 297 12.77 14.23 14.29
N GLY A 298 13.58 15.14 14.87
CA GLY A 298 13.71 16.52 14.38
C GLY A 298 14.26 16.65 12.95
N PHE A 299 15.11 15.70 12.54
CA PHE A 299 15.55 15.51 11.15
C PHE A 299 14.88 14.27 10.53
N GLY A 300 13.67 13.99 10.97
CA GLY A 300 12.85 12.86 10.54
C GLY A 300 12.47 12.96 9.06
N ASN A 301 11.94 11.87 8.55
CA ASN A 301 11.76 11.68 7.12
C ASN A 301 10.30 11.89 6.68
N GLY A 302 10.11 12.52 5.51
CA GLY A 302 8.80 12.79 4.92
C GLY A 302 8.32 11.66 4.00
N PHE A 303 7.17 11.87 3.35
CA PHE A 303 6.56 10.87 2.46
C PHE A 303 7.52 10.37 1.37
N MET A 304 8.17 11.27 0.61
CA MET A 304 9.12 10.87 -0.44
C MET A 304 10.38 10.17 0.11
N ASP A 305 10.82 10.51 1.32
CA ASP A 305 11.95 9.84 1.94
C ASP A 305 11.64 8.37 2.25
N THR A 306 10.40 8.03 2.61
CA THR A 306 10.01 6.63 2.83
C THR A 306 10.12 5.76 1.57
N PHE A 307 9.81 6.34 0.40
CA PHE A 307 10.04 5.68 -0.90
C PHE A 307 11.53 5.50 -1.15
N ARG A 308 12.33 6.54 -0.86
CA ARG A 308 13.80 6.48 -1.02
C ARG A 308 14.40 5.37 -0.18
N GLU A 309 14.02 5.25 1.09
CA GLU A 309 14.56 4.20 1.96
C GLU A 309 14.12 2.80 1.51
N LEU A 310 12.87 2.62 1.10
CA LEU A 310 12.41 1.35 0.52
C LEU A 310 13.23 0.99 -0.72
N MET A 311 13.37 1.93 -1.65
CA MET A 311 14.13 1.75 -2.88
C MET A 311 15.61 1.53 -2.62
N ASN A 312 16.21 2.21 -1.64
CA ASN A 312 17.61 1.98 -1.24
C ASN A 312 17.82 0.51 -0.86
N CYS A 313 16.97 -0.02 0.02
CA CYS A 313 17.05 -1.42 0.44
C CYS A 313 16.81 -2.39 -0.72
N PHE A 314 15.83 -2.10 -1.58
CA PHE A 314 15.55 -2.92 -2.76
C PHE A 314 16.72 -2.93 -3.76
N TYR A 315 17.28 -1.76 -4.08
CA TYR A 315 18.39 -1.64 -5.04
C TYR A 315 19.71 -2.21 -4.51
N GLN A 316 19.92 -2.22 -3.19
CA GLN A 316 21.05 -2.94 -2.59
C GLN A 316 21.05 -4.43 -2.99
N ASP A 317 19.91 -5.10 -2.90
CA ASP A 317 19.77 -6.50 -3.33
C ASP A 317 19.87 -6.65 -4.85
N VAL A 318 19.31 -5.70 -5.62
CA VAL A 318 19.45 -5.68 -7.10
C VAL A 318 20.92 -5.61 -7.50
N TRP A 319 21.73 -4.77 -6.87
CA TRP A 319 23.15 -4.64 -7.16
C TRP A 319 23.98 -5.84 -6.70
N GLN A 320 23.56 -6.51 -5.63
CA GLN A 320 24.16 -7.77 -5.18
C GLN A 320 23.73 -8.97 -6.03
N ARG A 321 22.80 -8.78 -6.98
CA ARG A 321 22.28 -9.78 -7.92
C ARG A 321 21.65 -10.98 -7.20
N GLY A 322 20.92 -10.71 -6.13
CA GLY A 322 20.23 -11.73 -5.37
C GLY A 322 19.36 -11.14 -4.28
N CYS A 323 18.25 -11.81 -3.97
CA CYS A 323 17.45 -11.50 -2.81
C CYS A 323 18.26 -11.86 -1.55
N SER A 324 18.39 -10.93 -0.62
CA SER A 324 18.97 -11.22 0.69
C SER A 324 18.15 -12.29 1.42
N GLU A 325 18.77 -13.06 2.33
CA GLU A 325 18.04 -14.08 3.10
C GLU A 325 16.94 -13.48 3.99
N ASN A 326 17.13 -12.22 4.41
CA ASN A 326 16.19 -11.47 5.24
C ASN A 326 15.99 -10.07 4.67
N PRO A 327 15.22 -9.91 3.58
CA PRO A 327 14.96 -8.61 2.99
C PRO A 327 14.29 -7.69 3.99
N VAL A 328 14.81 -6.47 4.11
CA VAL A 328 14.26 -5.44 5.00
C VAL A 328 13.08 -4.69 4.36
N TYR A 329 12.87 -4.86 3.06
CA TYR A 329 11.74 -4.35 2.30
C TYR A 329 10.61 -5.39 2.18
N PRO A 330 9.36 -4.98 1.94
CA PRO A 330 8.24 -5.91 1.77
C PRO A 330 8.38 -6.68 0.46
N THR A 331 8.47 -8.00 0.54
CA THR A 331 8.58 -8.87 -0.64
C THR A 331 7.19 -9.24 -1.18
N PHE A 332 7.14 -9.99 -2.27
CA PHE A 332 5.88 -10.56 -2.76
C PHE A 332 5.26 -11.58 -1.80
N GLU A 333 6.04 -12.17 -0.88
CA GLU A 333 5.50 -13.01 0.19
C GLU A 333 4.65 -12.17 1.17
N GLU A 334 5.14 -11.00 1.58
CA GLU A 334 4.33 -10.04 2.35
C GLU A 334 3.13 -9.57 1.54
N GLY A 335 3.32 -9.21 0.26
CA GLY A 335 2.24 -8.82 -0.64
C GLY A 335 1.12 -9.85 -0.73
N LYS A 336 1.47 -11.13 -0.91
CA LYS A 336 0.52 -12.25 -0.91
C LYS A 336 -0.26 -12.35 0.40
N ASN A 337 0.43 -12.25 1.54
CA ASN A 337 -0.23 -12.35 2.85
C ASN A 337 -1.24 -11.20 3.05
N ILE A 338 -0.91 -9.98 2.62
CA ILE A 338 -1.83 -8.85 2.65
C ILE A 338 -3.04 -9.08 1.72
N VAL A 339 -2.85 -9.61 0.50
CA VAL A 339 -3.96 -9.95 -0.41
C VAL A 339 -4.91 -10.96 0.24
N LYS A 340 -4.37 -11.99 0.90
CA LYS A 340 -5.18 -12.98 1.63
C LYS A 340 -5.99 -12.36 2.77
N LEU A 341 -5.40 -11.44 3.53
CA LEU A 341 -6.11 -10.69 4.57
C LEU A 341 -7.25 -9.86 4.00
N CYS A 342 -7.03 -9.12 2.90
CA CYS A 342 -8.08 -8.35 2.23
C CYS A 342 -9.24 -9.25 1.78
N ASN A 343 -8.94 -10.38 1.14
CA ASN A 343 -9.97 -11.32 0.68
C ASN A 343 -10.72 -11.99 1.83
N ALA A 344 -10.06 -12.27 2.95
CA ALA A 344 -10.72 -12.77 4.16
C ALA A 344 -11.65 -11.73 4.79
N MET A 345 -11.30 -10.44 4.74
CA MET A 345 -12.19 -9.35 5.17
C MET A 345 -13.42 -9.24 4.27
N TYR A 346 -13.22 -9.35 2.94
CA TYR A 346 -14.32 -9.36 1.98
C TYR A 346 -15.29 -10.54 2.22
N GLU A 347 -14.75 -11.75 2.41
CA GLU A 347 -15.56 -12.93 2.75
C GLU A 347 -16.33 -12.72 4.07
N SER A 348 -15.66 -12.22 5.10
CA SER A 348 -16.28 -11.93 6.40
C SER A 348 -17.44 -10.95 6.26
N ALA A 349 -17.23 -9.82 5.57
CA ALA A 349 -18.25 -8.79 5.39
C ALA A 349 -19.45 -9.32 4.60
N GLY A 350 -19.21 -10.16 3.58
CA GLY A 350 -20.27 -10.87 2.85
C GLY A 350 -21.00 -11.94 3.66
N SER A 351 -20.45 -12.34 4.81
CA SER A 351 -20.97 -13.39 5.69
C SER A 351 -21.46 -12.85 7.05
N ASN A 352 -22.00 -11.63 7.08
CA ASN A 352 -22.50 -10.95 8.29
C ASN A 352 -21.46 -10.87 9.42
N GLY A 353 -20.20 -10.54 9.09
CA GLY A 353 -19.15 -10.33 10.08
C GLY A 353 -18.59 -11.61 10.71
N ARG A 354 -18.81 -12.78 10.10
CA ARG A 354 -18.27 -14.05 10.61
C ARG A 354 -16.74 -14.06 10.53
N TRP A 355 -16.09 -14.54 11.58
CA TRP A 355 -14.63 -14.75 11.59
C TRP A 355 -14.18 -15.67 10.45
N VAL A 356 -13.21 -15.19 9.66
CA VAL A 356 -12.52 -15.93 8.59
C VAL A 356 -11.06 -16.15 9.01
N THR A 357 -10.53 -17.34 8.72
CA THR A 357 -9.12 -17.70 8.99
C THR A 357 -8.29 -17.50 7.74
N VAL A 358 -7.07 -17.00 7.89
CA VAL A 358 -6.14 -16.68 6.81
C VAL A 358 -4.98 -17.65 6.75
#